data_AF-A0A6L7JJA7-F1
#
_entry.id   AF-A0A6L7JJA7-F1
#
_cell.length_a   1.000
_cell.length_b   1.000
_cell.length_c   1.000
_cell.angle_alpha   90.00
_cell.angle_beta   90.00
_cell.angle_gamma   90.00
#
_symmetry.space_group_name_H-M   'P 1'
#
loop_
_entity.id
_entity.type
_entity.pdbx_description
1 polymer ?
#
loop_
_entity_poly.entity_id
_entity_poly.type
_entity_poly.pdbx_seq_one_letter_code
_entity_poly.pdbx_strand_id
1 'polypeptide(L)'
;MPLRRAAISAVVFSLRGVQRIAKGLYWRGWPEKHEFAYMSPNYTIAAMLLAGPGAGLADADALHALRWTTQVPCKALISTLGASPKPPHPTVVYRPRRNHRRAELNWTEVTVLEAVSVFWMSEEPWHECLDKIRSGVSTRRMPWCAPIRPDKLRWAAETENEATVDALHLLQEVSSEIDKMSAVV
;
A
#
# COMPACT_ATOMS: atom_id res chain seq x y z
N MET A 1 -32.60 23.88 21.36
CA MET A 1 -31.77 23.29 20.29
C MET A 1 -30.34 23.07 20.80
N PRO A 2 -29.85 21.84 20.97
CA PRO A 2 -28.50 21.61 21.46
C PRO A 2 -27.51 21.55 20.29
N LEU A 3 -27.08 22.70 19.77
CA LEU A 3 -25.78 22.80 19.10
C LEU A 3 -24.71 22.90 20.19
N ARG A 4 -24.43 21.81 20.92
CA ARG A 4 -23.59 21.90 22.12
C ARG A 4 -22.57 20.76 22.19
N ARG A 5 -21.30 21.16 22.23
CA ARG A 5 -20.06 20.38 22.44
C ARG A 5 -19.36 19.78 21.20
N ALA A 6 -20.03 19.02 20.35
CA ALA A 6 -19.34 18.35 19.22
C ALA A 6 -18.81 19.32 18.15
N ALA A 7 -19.62 20.30 17.76
CA ALA A 7 -19.25 21.28 16.72
C ALA A 7 -18.09 22.19 17.16
N ILE A 8 -18.04 22.58 18.45
CA ILE A 8 -16.97 23.43 19.00
C ILE A 8 -15.64 22.66 19.01
N SER A 9 -15.65 21.37 19.35
CA SER A 9 -14.44 20.53 19.30
C SER A 9 -13.89 20.40 17.88
N ALA A 10 -14.76 20.22 16.87
CA ALA A 10 -14.33 20.11 15.47
C ALA A 10 -13.72 21.44 14.94
N VAL A 11 -14.31 22.57 15.30
CA VAL A 11 -13.84 23.92 14.89
C VAL A 11 -12.52 24.28 15.58
N VAL A 12 -12.35 23.96 16.87
CA VAL A 12 -11.09 24.22 17.60
C VAL A 12 -9.93 23.35 17.10
N PHE A 13 -10.21 22.12 16.68
CA PHE A 13 -9.21 21.22 16.08
C PHE A 13 -8.73 21.79 14.73
N SER A 14 -9.67 22.22 13.87
CA SER A 14 -9.39 22.90 12.59
C SER A 14 -8.48 24.13 12.76
N LEU A 15 -8.74 24.99 13.76
CA LEU A 15 -7.95 26.19 14.04
C LEU A 15 -6.51 25.91 14.52
N ARG A 16 -6.22 24.71 15.04
CA ARG A 16 -4.86 24.29 15.46
C ARG A 16 -4.14 23.44 14.41
N GLY A 17 -4.69 23.33 13.20
CA GLY A 17 -4.13 22.51 12.14
C GLY A 17 -4.20 21.01 12.42
N VAL A 18 -5.06 20.55 13.34
CA VAL A 18 -5.24 19.13 13.64
C VAL A 18 -6.64 18.70 13.22
N GLN A 19 -6.74 17.72 12.33
CA GLN A 19 -8.01 17.19 11.85
C GLN A 19 -8.16 15.74 12.30
N ARG A 20 -9.32 15.39 12.86
CA ARG A 20 -9.63 13.99 13.18
C ARG A 20 -9.99 13.25 11.88
N ILE A 21 -9.29 12.14 11.61
CA ILE A 21 -9.51 11.30 10.42
C ILE A 21 -10.34 10.07 10.75
N ALA A 22 -10.02 9.43 11.88
CA ALA A 22 -10.77 8.28 12.39
C ALA A 22 -10.75 8.25 13.93
N LYS A 23 -11.30 7.20 14.54
CA LYS A 23 -11.18 7.00 15.99
C LYS A 23 -9.72 6.69 16.32
N GLY A 24 -9.10 7.55 17.12
CA GLY A 24 -7.68 7.41 17.52
C GLY A 24 -6.66 7.86 16.47
N LEU A 25 -7.08 8.32 15.29
CA LEU A 25 -6.19 8.80 14.23
C LEU A 25 -6.48 10.27 13.90
N TYR A 26 -5.45 11.08 14.01
CA TYR A 26 -5.49 12.53 13.79
C TYR A 26 -4.40 12.92 12.79
N TRP A 27 -4.75 13.79 11.86
CA TRP A 27 -3.82 14.42 10.94
C TRP A 27 -3.42 15.78 11.47
N ARG A 28 -2.14 16.09 11.48
CA ARG A 28 -1.67 17.45 11.73
C ARG A 28 -1.17 18.01 10.42
N GLY A 29 -1.92 18.95 9.84
CA GLY A 29 -1.46 19.69 8.67
C GLY A 29 -0.26 20.56 9.05
N TRP A 30 0.75 20.59 8.20
CA TRP A 30 1.78 21.61 8.28
C TRP A 30 1.23 22.89 7.63
N PRO A 31 1.44 24.08 8.21
CA PRO A 31 1.08 25.33 7.54
C PRO A 31 1.88 25.42 6.23
N GLU A 32 1.20 25.61 5.10
CA GLU A 32 1.91 25.90 3.86
C GLU A 32 2.63 27.24 3.98
N LYS A 33 3.74 27.42 3.24
CA LYS A 33 4.51 28.68 3.18
C LYS A 33 3.64 29.91 2.83
N HIS A 34 2.47 29.67 2.25
CA HIS A 34 1.41 30.66 2.07
C HIS A 34 0.33 30.35 3.10
N GLU A 35 0.26 31.17 4.15
CA GLU A 35 -0.40 30.99 5.45
C GLU A 35 -1.93 30.76 5.44
N PHE A 36 -2.52 30.40 4.31
CA PHE A 36 -3.97 30.32 4.10
C PHE A 36 -4.51 28.89 3.91
N ALA A 37 -3.65 27.86 3.86
CA ALA A 37 -4.09 26.47 3.76
C ALA A 37 -3.20 25.53 4.57
N TYR A 38 -3.86 24.57 5.25
CA TYR A 38 -3.19 23.40 5.80
C TYR A 38 -3.22 22.28 4.76
N MET A 39 -2.11 21.56 4.59
CA MET A 39 -2.08 20.41 3.70
C MET A 39 -3.19 19.41 4.06
N SER A 40 -4.00 19.07 3.06
CA SER A 40 -5.07 18.07 3.21
C SER A 40 -4.50 16.72 3.65
N PRO A 41 -5.26 15.93 4.43
CA PRO A 41 -4.83 14.62 4.87
C PRO A 41 -4.49 13.69 3.70
N ASN A 42 -3.38 12.96 3.81
CA ASN A 42 -3.10 11.85 2.92
C ASN A 42 -3.95 10.64 3.34
N TYR A 43 -5.12 10.48 2.69
CA TYR A 43 -6.06 9.43 3.03
C TYR A 43 -5.57 8.02 2.71
N THR A 44 -4.64 7.85 1.76
CA THR A 44 -4.00 6.55 1.46
C THR A 44 -3.17 6.09 2.66
N ILE A 45 -2.33 6.98 3.22
CA ILE A 45 -1.53 6.68 4.42
C ILE A 45 -2.44 6.41 5.61
N ALA A 46 -3.47 7.24 5.81
CA ALA A 46 -4.41 7.05 6.90
C ALA A 46 -5.14 5.70 6.79
N ALA A 47 -5.53 5.31 5.59
CA ALA A 47 -6.18 4.03 5.34
C ALA A 47 -5.25 2.83 5.59
N MET A 48 -3.99 2.91 5.14
CA MET A 48 -2.97 1.89 5.44
C MET A 48 -2.75 1.71 6.95
N LEU A 49 -2.68 2.81 7.70
CA LEU A 49 -2.55 2.77 9.16
C LEU A 49 -3.78 2.15 9.85
N LEU A 50 -4.99 2.44 9.36
CA LEU A 50 -6.22 1.87 9.89
C LEU A 50 -6.37 0.38 9.55
N ALA A 51 -5.87 -0.03 8.39
CA ALA A 51 -5.90 -1.42 7.93
C ALA A 51 -4.98 -2.34 8.75
N GLY A 52 -3.86 -1.81 9.28
CA GLY A 52 -2.99 -2.53 10.19
C GLY A 52 -2.05 -3.56 9.52
N PRO A 53 -1.56 -4.55 10.28
CA PRO A 53 -0.67 -5.60 9.76
C PRO A 53 -1.31 -6.42 8.63
N GLY A 54 -0.52 -6.81 7.64
CA GLY A 54 -1.00 -7.51 6.44
C GLY A 54 -1.80 -6.66 5.46
N ALA A 55 -1.80 -5.34 5.64
CA ALA A 55 -2.32 -4.40 4.66
C ALA A 55 -1.27 -4.04 3.59
N GLY A 56 -1.74 -3.64 2.40
CA GLY A 56 -0.93 -3.22 1.26
C GLY A 56 -1.77 -2.38 0.30
N LEU A 57 -1.14 -1.75 -0.69
CA LEU A 57 -1.90 -1.20 -1.81
C LEU A 57 -2.46 -2.36 -2.65
N ALA A 58 -3.65 -2.17 -3.22
CA ALA A 58 -4.37 -3.19 -3.97
C ALA A 58 -4.64 -2.77 -5.41
N ASP A 59 -4.93 -3.74 -6.27
CA ASP A 59 -5.36 -3.55 -7.65
C ASP A 59 -4.43 -2.55 -8.40
N ALA A 60 -5.00 -1.55 -9.09
CA ALA A 60 -4.26 -0.54 -9.84
C ALA A 60 -3.35 0.35 -8.98
N ASP A 61 -3.65 0.56 -7.69
CA ASP A 61 -2.74 1.31 -6.79
C ASP A 61 -1.48 0.51 -6.51
N ALA A 62 -1.57 -0.82 -6.43
CA ALA A 62 -0.41 -1.67 -6.28
C ALA A 62 0.50 -1.58 -7.51
N LEU A 63 -0.08 -1.69 -8.71
CA LEU A 63 0.65 -1.55 -9.97
C LEU A 63 1.28 -0.16 -10.12
N HIS A 64 0.53 0.90 -9.84
CA HIS A 64 1.02 2.27 -9.95
C HIS A 64 2.13 2.57 -8.95
N ALA A 65 1.99 2.10 -7.70
CA ALA A 65 3.05 2.22 -6.70
C ALA A 65 4.32 1.47 -7.13
N LEU A 66 4.16 0.32 -7.80
CA LEU A 66 5.29 -0.45 -8.30
C LEU A 66 5.86 0.06 -9.64
N ARG A 67 5.25 1.09 -10.24
CA ARG A 67 5.56 1.61 -11.59
C ARG A 67 5.39 0.56 -12.68
N TRP A 68 4.39 -0.29 -12.54
CA TRP A 68 3.96 -1.28 -13.54
C TRP A 68 2.84 -0.74 -14.44
N THR A 69 2.33 0.44 -14.10
CA THR A 69 1.43 1.25 -14.90
C THR A 69 1.72 2.72 -14.61
N THR A 70 1.45 3.55 -15.61
CA THR A 70 1.45 5.01 -15.52
C THR A 70 0.09 5.57 -15.10
N GLN A 71 -0.95 4.74 -15.11
CA GLN A 71 -2.31 5.14 -14.74
C GLN A 71 -2.38 5.46 -13.25
N VAL A 72 -2.89 6.65 -12.94
CA VAL A 72 -3.07 7.13 -11.57
C VAL A 72 -4.49 6.78 -11.10
N PRO A 73 -4.67 5.92 -10.09
CA PRO A 73 -5.99 5.55 -9.61
C PRO A 73 -6.74 6.74 -8.98
N CYS A 74 -8.04 6.87 -9.29
CA CYS A 74 -8.88 7.94 -8.73
C CYS A 74 -9.30 7.69 -7.27
N LYS A 75 -9.16 6.45 -6.80
CA LYS A 75 -9.50 6.01 -5.44
C LYS A 75 -8.28 5.32 -4.86
N ALA A 76 -8.10 5.42 -3.54
CA ALA A 76 -7.09 4.66 -2.82
C ALA A 76 -7.62 3.25 -2.52
N LEU A 77 -7.06 2.26 -3.20
CA LEU A 77 -7.39 0.84 -3.11
C LEU A 77 -6.41 0.17 -2.15
N ILE A 78 -6.92 -0.31 -1.03
CA ILE A 78 -6.10 -0.84 0.06
C ILE A 78 -6.53 -2.28 0.36
N SER A 79 -5.60 -3.22 0.27
CA SER A 79 -5.79 -4.59 0.74
C SER A 79 -5.79 -4.61 2.26
N THR A 80 -6.71 -5.37 2.86
CA THR A 80 -6.80 -5.58 4.31
C THR A 80 -6.84 -7.07 4.64
N LEU A 81 -6.29 -7.43 5.79
CA LEU A 81 -6.45 -8.78 6.31
C LEU A 81 -7.75 -8.89 7.11
N GLY A 82 -8.68 -9.72 6.65
CA GLY A 82 -9.96 -9.95 7.32
C GLY A 82 -10.94 -8.78 7.21
N ALA A 83 -11.61 -8.44 8.32
CA ALA A 83 -12.65 -7.42 8.32
C ALA A 83 -12.06 -6.02 8.07
N SER A 84 -12.64 -5.31 7.10
CA SER A 84 -12.18 -3.97 6.75
C SER A 84 -12.67 -2.92 7.77
N PRO A 85 -11.82 -1.98 8.19
CA PRO A 85 -12.25 -0.88 9.04
C PRO A 85 -13.17 0.08 8.26
N LYS A 86 -13.81 1.01 8.99
CA LYS A 86 -14.56 2.08 8.34
C LYS A 86 -13.60 2.97 7.53
N PRO A 87 -13.86 3.23 6.24
CA PRO A 87 -12.98 4.08 5.43
C PRO A 87 -12.95 5.51 5.98
N PRO A 88 -11.77 6.15 6.06
CA PRO A 88 -11.62 7.50 6.56
C PRO A 88 -12.16 8.58 5.60
N HIS A 89 -12.35 8.24 4.32
CA HIS A 89 -12.83 9.14 3.28
C HIS A 89 -13.55 8.35 2.16
N PRO A 90 -14.55 8.92 1.45
CA PRO A 90 -15.27 8.23 0.37
C PRO A 90 -14.40 7.75 -0.81
N THR A 91 -13.19 8.29 -0.96
CA THR A 91 -12.24 7.88 -2.01
C THR A 91 -11.39 6.68 -1.59
N VAL A 92 -11.52 6.16 -0.37
CA VAL A 92 -10.82 4.97 0.10
C VAL A 92 -11.71 3.75 -0.05
N VAL A 93 -11.17 2.69 -0.66
CA VAL A 93 -11.83 1.40 -0.81
C VAL A 93 -10.94 0.32 -0.24
N TYR A 94 -11.46 -0.44 0.72
CA TYR A 94 -10.78 -1.60 1.26
C TYR A 94 -11.14 -2.87 0.49
N ARG A 95 -10.14 -3.73 0.25
CA ARG A 95 -10.24 -5.04 -0.38
C ARG A 95 -9.86 -6.12 0.64
N PRO A 96 -10.83 -6.77 1.29
CA PRO A 96 -10.52 -7.76 2.32
C PRO A 96 -9.97 -9.04 1.70
N ARG A 97 -8.96 -9.63 2.37
CA ARG A 97 -8.26 -10.84 1.97
C ARG A 97 -8.25 -11.83 3.13
N ARG A 98 -8.32 -13.12 2.83
CA ARG A 98 -8.45 -14.19 3.85
C ARG A 98 -7.12 -14.85 4.22
N ASN A 99 -6.05 -14.58 3.48
CA ASN A 99 -4.76 -15.18 3.73
C ASN A 99 -4.12 -14.63 5.02
N HIS A 100 -4.21 -15.40 6.11
CA HIS A 100 -3.63 -15.06 7.41
C HIS A 100 -2.11 -14.93 7.40
N ARG A 101 -1.41 -15.57 6.46
CA ARG A 101 0.06 -15.46 6.32
C ARG A 101 0.50 -14.03 6.00
N ARG A 102 -0.40 -13.21 5.44
CA ARG A 102 -0.15 -11.78 5.19
C ARG A 102 0.14 -10.99 6.46
N ALA A 103 -0.29 -11.44 7.65
CA ALA A 103 -0.02 -10.75 8.92
C ALA A 103 1.48 -10.56 9.20
N GLU A 104 2.32 -11.48 8.67
CA GLU A 104 3.78 -11.45 8.81
C GLU A 104 4.47 -10.56 7.75
N LEU A 105 3.72 -10.10 6.75
CA LEU A 105 4.23 -9.29 5.66
C LEU A 105 4.24 -7.81 6.02
N ASN A 106 5.23 -7.10 5.51
CA ASN A 106 5.23 -5.64 5.50
C ASN A 106 4.36 -5.11 4.35
N TRP A 107 4.06 -3.81 4.38
CA TRP A 107 3.17 -3.18 3.41
C TRP A 107 3.65 -3.29 1.97
N THR A 108 4.97 -3.24 1.77
CA THR A 108 5.59 -3.39 0.45
C THR A 108 5.39 -4.81 -0.08
N GLU A 109 5.62 -5.83 0.74
CA GLU A 109 5.44 -7.23 0.37
C GLU A 109 3.99 -7.54 0.00
N VAL A 110 3.01 -7.06 0.80
CA VAL A 110 1.60 -7.21 0.46
C VAL A 110 1.26 -6.49 -0.85
N THR A 111 1.86 -5.31 -1.07
CA THR A 111 1.66 -4.55 -2.32
C THR A 111 2.20 -5.30 -3.54
N VAL A 112 3.36 -5.93 -3.42
CA VAL A 112 3.89 -6.81 -4.48
C VAL A 112 2.94 -7.97 -4.75
N LEU A 113 2.49 -8.64 -3.70
CA LEU A 113 1.57 -9.77 -3.84
C LEU A 113 0.26 -9.36 -4.54
N GLU A 114 -0.31 -8.22 -4.16
CA GLU A 114 -1.51 -7.68 -4.82
C GLU A 114 -1.24 -7.30 -6.27
N ALA A 115 -0.13 -6.63 -6.57
CA ALA A 115 0.24 -6.24 -7.94
C ALA A 115 0.41 -7.47 -8.85
N VAL A 116 1.04 -8.53 -8.36
CA VAL A 116 1.19 -9.79 -9.09
C VAL A 116 -0.17 -10.41 -9.40
N SER A 117 -1.10 -10.41 -8.44
CA SER A 117 -2.44 -10.97 -8.63
C SER A 117 -3.26 -10.28 -9.73
N VAL A 118 -2.91 -9.04 -10.08
CA VAL A 118 -3.54 -8.25 -11.15
C VAL A 118 -2.56 -7.87 -12.26
N PHE A 119 -1.47 -8.64 -12.43
CA PHE A 119 -0.42 -8.30 -13.41
C PHE A 119 -0.95 -8.15 -14.84
N TRP A 120 -2.05 -8.82 -15.20
CA TRP A 120 -2.71 -8.67 -16.51
C TRP A 120 -3.15 -7.23 -16.83
N MET A 121 -3.22 -6.34 -15.83
CA MET A 121 -3.51 -4.90 -16.01
C MET A 121 -2.25 -4.04 -16.15
N SER A 122 -1.05 -4.62 -16.09
CA SER A 122 0.21 -3.91 -16.23
C SER A 122 0.41 -3.41 -17.66
N GLU A 123 1.03 -2.24 -17.80
CA GLU A 123 1.47 -1.68 -19.08
C GLU A 123 2.89 -2.13 -19.46
N GLU A 124 3.54 -2.88 -18.57
CA GLU A 124 4.95 -3.24 -18.65
C GLU A 124 5.09 -4.76 -18.80
N PRO A 125 6.08 -5.25 -19.55
CA PRO A 125 6.30 -6.68 -19.66
C PRO A 125 6.80 -7.26 -18.33
N TRP A 126 6.50 -8.54 -18.10
CA TRP A 126 6.74 -9.21 -16.81
C TRP A 126 8.19 -9.07 -16.32
N HIS A 127 9.17 -9.27 -17.20
CA HIS A 127 10.59 -9.20 -16.86
C HIS A 127 11.02 -7.82 -16.32
N GLU A 128 10.55 -6.72 -16.92
CA GLU A 128 10.83 -5.37 -16.44
C GLU A 128 10.20 -5.10 -15.07
N CYS A 129 9.02 -5.66 -14.83
CA CYS A 129 8.37 -5.61 -13.52
C CYS A 129 9.21 -6.30 -12.43
N LEU A 130 9.87 -7.42 -12.75
CA LEU A 130 10.79 -8.09 -11.84
C LEU A 130 12.01 -7.24 -11.53
N ASP A 131 12.60 -6.61 -12.55
CA ASP A 131 13.77 -5.74 -12.39
C ASP A 131 13.47 -4.52 -11.53
N LYS A 132 12.25 -3.98 -11.62
CA LYS A 132 11.76 -2.91 -10.74
C LYS A 132 11.61 -3.36 -9.28
N ILE A 133 11.16 -4.59 -9.04
CA ILE A 133 11.13 -5.16 -7.68
C ILE A 133 12.56 -5.30 -7.14
N ARG A 134 13.46 -5.88 -7.92
CA ARG A 134 14.86 -6.16 -7.53
C ARG A 134 15.64 -4.91 -7.18
N SER A 135 15.55 -3.91 -8.05
CA SER A 135 16.27 -2.64 -7.89
C SER A 135 15.75 -1.81 -6.71
N GLY A 136 14.60 -2.17 -6.13
CA GLY A 136 13.94 -1.40 -5.07
C GLY A 136 13.55 0.01 -5.52
N VAL A 137 13.55 0.28 -6.84
CA VAL A 137 13.28 1.60 -7.42
C VAL A 137 11.82 2.00 -7.22
N SER A 138 10.95 1.00 -7.17
CA SER A 138 9.51 1.18 -7.08
C SER A 138 9.04 1.54 -5.67
N THR A 139 9.75 1.07 -4.64
CA THR A 139 9.33 1.24 -3.25
C THR A 139 9.51 2.68 -2.78
N ARG A 140 10.56 3.41 -3.19
CA ARG A 140 10.99 4.72 -2.63
C ARG A 140 9.94 5.85 -2.52
N ARG A 141 8.74 5.75 -3.11
CA ARG A 141 7.62 6.69 -2.89
C ARG A 141 6.64 6.27 -1.79
N MET A 142 6.69 5.03 -1.30
CA MET A 142 5.90 4.63 -0.14
C MET A 142 6.59 5.18 1.13
N PRO A 143 5.87 5.89 2.01
CA PRO A 143 6.48 6.51 3.19
C PRO A 143 7.01 5.52 4.24
N TRP A 144 6.85 4.21 4.01
CA TRP A 144 7.16 3.13 4.96
C TRP A 144 7.72 1.89 4.25
N CYS A 145 8.67 2.11 3.34
CA CYS A 145 9.34 1.03 2.62
C CYS A 145 10.16 0.18 3.59
N ALA A 146 9.72 -1.05 3.82
CA ALA A 146 10.61 -2.07 4.36
C ALA A 146 11.21 -2.87 3.18
N PRO A 147 12.45 -3.35 3.29
CA PRO A 147 13.00 -4.29 2.32
C PRO A 147 12.07 -5.49 2.15
N ILE A 148 11.92 -5.95 0.90
CA ILE A 148 11.18 -7.18 0.59
C ILE A 148 11.98 -8.36 1.13
N ARG A 149 11.32 -9.23 1.90
CA ARG A 149 11.87 -10.50 2.38
C ARG A 149 11.32 -11.62 1.51
N PRO A 150 12.11 -12.15 0.55
CA PRO A 150 11.61 -13.10 -0.44
C PRO A 150 10.98 -14.35 0.19
N ASP A 151 11.56 -14.86 1.28
CA ASP A 151 11.07 -16.09 1.94
C ASP A 151 9.70 -15.90 2.57
N LYS A 152 9.47 -14.76 3.24
CA LYS A 152 8.17 -14.44 3.83
C LYS A 152 7.12 -14.19 2.77
N LEU A 153 7.49 -13.47 1.70
CA LEU A 153 6.61 -13.23 0.55
C LEU A 153 6.20 -14.54 -0.12
N ARG A 154 7.14 -15.46 -0.36
CA ARG A 154 6.89 -16.81 -0.89
C ARG A 154 5.94 -17.58 0.01
N TRP A 155 6.25 -17.65 1.29
CA TRP A 155 5.43 -18.36 2.25
C TRP A 155 3.99 -17.86 2.24
N ALA A 156 3.76 -16.55 2.13
CA ALA A 156 2.40 -16.03 1.97
C ALA A 156 1.78 -16.39 0.60
N ALA A 157 2.55 -16.31 -0.48
CA ALA A 157 2.12 -16.59 -1.85
C ALA A 157 1.54 -17.99 -2.04
N GLU A 158 2.10 -19.01 -1.39
CA GLU A 158 1.65 -20.41 -1.46
C GLU A 158 0.17 -20.64 -1.11
N THR A 159 -0.45 -19.66 -0.46
CA THR A 159 -1.87 -19.70 -0.03
C THR A 159 -2.75 -18.73 -0.81
N GLU A 160 -2.21 -18.10 -1.85
CA GLU A 160 -2.94 -17.29 -2.83
C GLU A 160 -3.45 -18.17 -3.99
N ASN A 161 -4.01 -17.54 -5.02
CA ASN A 161 -4.43 -18.27 -6.22
C ASN A 161 -3.21 -18.76 -7.04
N GLU A 162 -3.44 -19.79 -7.86
CA GLU A 162 -2.42 -20.47 -8.67
C GLU A 162 -1.62 -19.48 -9.55
N ALA A 163 -2.31 -18.53 -10.19
CA ALA A 163 -1.66 -17.49 -11.00
C ALA A 163 -0.68 -16.59 -10.22
N THR A 164 -0.97 -16.31 -8.94
CA THR A 164 -0.07 -15.54 -8.07
C THR A 164 1.12 -16.38 -7.63
N VAL A 165 0.90 -17.67 -7.39
CA VAL A 165 1.95 -18.64 -7.06
C VAL A 165 2.94 -18.77 -8.22
N ASP A 166 2.46 -19.01 -9.43
CA ASP A 166 3.29 -19.18 -10.62
C ASP A 166 4.15 -17.96 -10.93
N ALA A 167 3.53 -16.76 -10.87
CA ALA A 167 4.25 -15.51 -11.06
C ALA A 167 5.33 -15.31 -9.99
N LEU A 168 5.08 -15.68 -8.73
CA LEU A 168 6.09 -15.56 -7.67
C LEU A 168 7.19 -16.63 -7.75
N HIS A 169 6.92 -17.79 -8.35
CA HIS A 169 7.96 -18.75 -8.72
C HIS A 169 8.89 -18.22 -9.82
N LEU A 170 8.33 -17.55 -10.85
CA LEU A 170 9.13 -16.90 -11.90
C LEU A 170 10.03 -15.79 -11.34
N LEU A 171 9.57 -15.04 -10.34
CA LEU A 171 10.40 -14.06 -9.62
C LEU A 171 11.67 -14.68 -9.02
N GLN A 172 11.61 -15.95 -8.64
CA GLN A 172 12.69 -16.65 -7.96
C GLN A 172 13.64 -17.36 -8.90
N GLU A 173 13.15 -18.00 -9.97
CA GLU A 173 14.01 -18.63 -10.97
C GLU A 173 15.00 -17.59 -11.53
N VAL A 174 14.48 -16.43 -11.93
CA VAL A 174 15.31 -15.36 -12.47
C VAL A 174 16.20 -14.72 -11.38
N SER A 175 15.81 -14.74 -10.10
CA SER A 175 16.69 -14.29 -8.99
C SER A 175 17.87 -15.24 -8.78
N SER A 176 17.61 -16.55 -8.84
CA SER A 176 18.61 -17.60 -8.63
C SER A 176 19.61 -17.73 -9.77
N GLU A 177 19.23 -17.37 -11.00
CA GLU A 177 20.14 -17.32 -12.15
C GLU A 177 21.12 -16.14 -12.05
N ILE A 178 20.66 -15.01 -11.51
CA ILE A 178 21.50 -13.82 -11.37
C ILE A 178 22.51 -13.98 -10.24
N ASP A 179 22.13 -14.53 -9.08
CA ASP A 179 23.07 -14.83 -7.99
C ASP A 179 24.19 -15.79 -8.43
N LYS A 180 23.89 -16.68 -9.39
CA LYS A 180 24.89 -17.54 -10.03
C LYS A 180 25.80 -16.75 -10.99
N MET A 181 25.28 -15.74 -11.69
CA MET A 181 26.09 -14.88 -12.58
C MET A 181 26.99 -13.91 -11.81
N SER A 182 26.53 -13.35 -10.68
CA SER A 182 27.34 -12.47 -9.83
C SER A 182 28.38 -13.22 -8.98
N ALA A 183 28.25 -14.54 -8.81
CA ALA A 183 29.26 -15.39 -8.18
C ALA A 183 30.39 -15.85 -9.14
N VAL A 184 30.28 -15.55 -10.44
CA VAL A 184 31.23 -15.93 -11.50
C VAL A 184 32.13 -14.77 -11.94
N VAL A 185 31.93 -13.56 -11.38
CA VAL A 185 32.77 -12.36 -11.58
C VAL A 185 33.56 -12.08 -10.31
#